data_AF-A0A392UK58-F1
#
_entry.id   AF-A0A392UK58-F1
#
_cell.length_a   1.000
_cell.length_b   1.000
_cell.length_c   1.000
_cell.angle_alpha   90.00
_cell.angle_beta   90.00
_cell.angle_gamma   90.00
#
_symmetry.space_group_name_H-M   'P 1'
#
loop_
_entity.id
_entity.type
_entity.pdbx_description
1 polymer ?
#
loop_
_entity_poly.entity_id
_entity_poly.type
_entity_poly.pdbx_seq_one_letter_code
_entity_poly.pdbx_strand_id
1 'polypeptide(L)' 'MTWFKGLEDDSIDSSHFTTRKRQPKTMASLSNILQGKDESLRDYIERFTREAIEVKG' A
#
# COMPACT_ATOMS: atom_id res chain seq x y z
N MET A 1 -28.72 0.12 -35.55
CA MET A 1 -28.36 -1.06 -34.74
C MET A 1 -27.49 -0.64 -33.57
N THR A 2 -28.10 -0.15 -32.48
CA THR A 2 -27.39 0.12 -31.22
C THR A 2 -27.65 -1.05 -30.28
N TRP A 3 -26.78 -2.05 -30.36
CA TRP A 3 -26.87 -3.33 -29.67
C TRP A 3 -26.69 -3.25 -28.14
N PHE A 4 -26.45 -2.07 -27.58
CA PHE A 4 -26.19 -1.87 -26.14
C PHE A 4 -27.43 -1.41 -25.34
N LYS A 5 -28.55 -1.09 -25.99
CA LYS A 5 -29.73 -0.46 -25.35
C LYS A 5 -30.55 -1.37 -24.41
N GLY A 6 -30.06 -2.56 -24.10
CA GLY A 6 -30.71 -3.54 -23.22
C GLY A 6 -29.87 -3.96 -22.00
N LEU A 7 -28.78 -3.25 -21.72
CA LEU A 7 -28.08 -3.40 -20.44
C LEU A 7 -28.88 -2.65 -19.37
N GLU A 8 -29.31 -3.38 -18.36
CA GLU A 8 -29.83 -2.84 -17.10
C GLU A 8 -28.77 -1.87 -16.53
N ASP A 9 -29.19 -0.67 -16.12
CA ASP A 9 -28.29 0.44 -15.73
C ASP A 9 -27.35 0.08 -14.57
N ASP A 10 -27.65 -1.01 -13.85
CA ASP A 10 -26.96 -1.47 -12.66
C ASP A 10 -25.85 -2.53 -12.91
N SER A 11 -25.66 -3.01 -14.15
CA SER A 11 -24.70 -4.09 -14.44
C SER A 11 -23.32 -3.61 -14.90
N ILE A 12 -22.87 -2.43 -14.44
CA ILE A 12 -21.43 -2.17 -14.39
C ILE A 12 -20.97 -2.76 -13.07
N ASP A 13 -20.64 -4.07 -13.08
CA ASP A 13 -19.66 -4.62 -12.16
C ASP A 13 -18.32 -3.94 -12.50
N SER A 14 -18.20 -2.68 -12.07
CA SER A 14 -16.94 -2.01 -11.86
C SER A 14 -16.27 -2.83 -10.78
N SER A 15 -15.63 -3.92 -11.21
CA SER A 15 -14.68 -4.69 -10.45
C SER A 15 -13.76 -3.65 -9.82
N HIS A 16 -14.03 -3.35 -8.55
CA HIS A 16 -13.35 -2.32 -7.80
C HIS A 16 -11.92 -2.80 -7.65
N PHE A 17 -11.09 -2.50 -8.63
CA PHE A 17 -9.65 -2.54 -8.49
C PHE A 17 -9.33 -1.42 -7.52
N THR A 18 -9.49 -1.69 -6.23
CA THR A 18 -8.95 -0.87 -5.17
C THR A 18 -7.45 -1.07 -5.24
N THR A 19 -6.82 -0.36 -6.17
CA THR A 19 -5.40 -0.08 -6.08
C THR A 19 -5.26 0.64 -4.76
N ARG A 20 -4.91 -0.11 -3.71
CA ARG A 20 -4.65 0.42 -2.37
C ARG A 20 -3.47 1.36 -2.60
N LYS A 21 -3.74 2.65 -2.79
CA LYS A 21 -2.71 3.69 -2.73
C LYS A 21 -2.10 3.50 -1.36
N ARG A 22 -0.97 2.78 -1.29
CA ARG A 22 -0.18 2.69 -0.08
C ARG A 22 0.05 4.14 0.29
N GLN A 23 -0.47 4.55 1.44
CA GLN A 23 -0.23 5.91 1.90
C GLN A 23 1.27 6.11 1.88
N PRO A 24 1.78 7.22 1.31
CA PRO A 24 3.20 7.50 1.33
C PRO A 24 3.64 7.38 2.78
N LYS A 25 4.42 6.34 3.08
CA LYS A 25 4.95 6.16 4.43
C LYS A 25 5.72 7.44 4.71
N THR A 26 5.31 8.16 5.74
CA THR A 26 5.86 9.48 6.00
C THR A 26 7.12 9.34 6.83
N MET A 27 8.00 10.35 6.85
CA MET A 27 9.17 10.32 7.75
C MET A 27 8.79 10.07 9.22
N ALA A 28 7.59 10.49 9.64
CA ALA A 28 7.03 10.18 10.95
C ALA A 28 6.84 8.67 11.21
N SER A 29 6.53 7.89 10.17
CA SER A 29 6.40 6.43 10.26
C SER A 29 7.75 5.75 10.52
N LEU A 30 8.85 6.29 9.97
CA LEU A 30 10.21 5.77 10.24
C LEU A 30 10.65 6.03 11.67
N SER A 31 10.30 7.19 12.24
CA SER A 31 10.63 7.52 13.62
C SER A 31 9.96 6.59 14.64
N ASN A 32 8.92 5.87 14.23
CA ASN A 32 8.20 4.92 15.06
C ASN A 32 8.81 3.50 15.03
N ILE A 33 9.84 3.28 14.19
CA ILE A 33 10.57 2.01 14.11
C ILE A 33 11.68 2.05 15.15
N LEU A 34 11.42 1.43 16.30
CA LEU A 34 12.41 1.24 17.35
C LEU A 34 12.94 -0.20 17.30
N GLN A 35 14.19 -0.39 17.68
CA GLN A 35 14.79 -1.71 17.80
C GLN A 35 14.09 -2.50 18.91
N GLY A 36 13.68 -3.73 18.60
CA GLY A 36 13.13 -4.64 19.59
C GLY A 36 14.16 -5.03 20.64
N LYS A 37 13.74 -5.26 21.89
CA LYS A 37 14.64 -5.62 23.00
C LYS A 37 15.45 -6.91 22.76
N ASP A 38 14.86 -7.85 22.03
CA ASP A 38 15.46 -9.13 21.65
C ASP A 38 15.83 -9.19 20.15
N GLU A 39 15.74 -8.06 19.44
CA GLU A 39 16.04 -7.98 18.01
C GLU A 39 17.52 -7.73 17.77
N SER A 40 18.13 -8.53 16.89
CA SER A 40 19.51 -8.31 16.48
C SER A 40 19.62 -6.99 15.70
N LEU A 41 20.76 -6.30 15.85
CA LEU A 41 20.97 -5.03 15.14
C LEU A 41 20.86 -5.20 13.62
N ARG A 42 21.24 -6.37 13.09
CA ARG A 42 21.16 -6.68 11.67
C ARG A 42 19.71 -6.71 11.18
N ASP A 43 18.83 -7.39 11.92
CA ASP A 43 17.42 -7.52 11.56
C ASP A 43 16.70 -6.18 11.64
N TYR A 44 17.03 -5.37 12.66
CA TYR A 44 16.53 -4.00 12.78
C TYR A 44 16.91 -3.14 11.58
N ILE A 45 18.18 -3.15 11.17
CA ILE A 45 18.66 -2.35 10.02
C ILE A 45 17.98 -2.80 8.72
N GLU A 46 17.78 -4.10 8.52
CA GLU A 46 17.09 -4.62 7.33
C GLU A 46 15.64 -4.12 7.26
N ARG A 47 14.90 -4.21 8.38
CA ARG A 47 13.53 -3.69 8.48
C ARG A 47 13.47 -2.19 8.25
N PHE A 48 14.33 -1.42 8.91
CA PHE A 48 14.37 0.03 8.76
C PHE A 48 14.66 0.43 7.31
N THR A 49 15.61 -0.22 6.66
CA THR A 49 15.97 0.06 5.26
C THR A 49 14.82 -0.23 4.31
N ARG A 50 14.11 -1.36 4.50
CA ARG A 50 12.93 -1.71 3.71
C ARG A 50 11.84 -0.65 3.83
N GLU A 51 11.57 -0.19 5.05
CA GLU A 51 10.58 0.86 5.32
C GLU A 51 11.01 2.21 4.75
N ALA A 52 12.29 2.55 4.81
CA ALA A 52 12.84 3.80 4.27
C ALA A 52 12.77 3.88 2.74
N ILE A 53 12.92 2.76 2.04
CA ILE A 53 12.76 2.69 0.57
C ILE A 53 11.30 2.99 0.19
N GLU A 54 10.33 2.49 0.95
CA GLU A 54 8.90 2.68 0.68
C GLU A 54 8.41 4.12 0.96
N VAL A 55 9.15 4.91 1.74
CA VAL A 55 8.91 6.35 1.98
C VAL A 55 9.35 7.21 0.80
N LYS A 56 10.37 6.76 0.05
CA LYS A 56 11.01 7.52 -1.03
C LYS A 56 10.46 7.19 -2.42
N GLY A 57 9.67 6.12 -2.52
CA GLY A 57 9.10 5.58 -3.76
C GLY A 57 7.72 6.11 -4.10
#